data_AF-A0A439LQF8-F1
#
_entry.id   AF-A0A439LQF8-F1
#
_cell.length_a   1.000
_cell.length_b   1.000
_cell.length_c   1.000
_cell.angle_alpha   90.00
_cell.angle_beta   90.00
_cell.angle_gamma   90.00
#
_symmetry.space_group_name_H-M   'P 1'
#
loop_
_entity.id
_entity.type
_entity.pdbx_description
1 polymer ?
#
loop_
_entity_poly.entity_id
_entity_poly.type
_entity_poly.pdbx_seq_one_letter_code
_entity_poly.pdbx_strand_id
1 'polypeptide(L)' 'MIALLVEARKEAGITQVELGRRLGWRQTFISKFELGERRLDMAEFVAVARAVGADPVAIIKAADVED' A
#
# COMPACT_ATOMS: atom_id res chain seq x y z
N MET A 1 3.99 6.25 6.43
CA MET A 1 2.80 5.47 5.99
C MET A 1 3.00 4.72 4.66
N ILE A 2 3.31 5.36 3.53
CA ILE A 2 3.49 4.66 2.24
C ILE A 2 4.57 3.58 2.32
N ALA A 3 5.71 3.86 2.95
CA ALA A 3 6.77 2.87 3.17
C ALA A 3 6.24 1.61 3.87
N LEU A 4 5.34 1.74 4.85
CA LEU A 4 4.74 0.59 5.54
C LEU A 4 3.83 -0.24 4.61
N LEU A 5 3.11 0.39 3.67
CA LEU A 5 2.36 -0.35 2.65
C LEU A 5 3.30 -1.08 1.67
N VAL A 6 4.42 -0.45 1.30
CA VAL A 6 5.44 -1.06 0.43
C VAL A 6 6.04 -2.28 1.10
N GLU A 7 6.41 -2.18 2.38
CA GLU A 7 6.94 -3.31 3.14
C GLU A 7 5.89 -4.42 3.30
N ALA A 8 4.65 -4.09 3.67
CA ALA A 8 3.57 -5.07 3.75
C ALA A 8 3.33 -5.80 2.41
N ARG A 9 3.43 -5.09 1.27
CA ARG A 9 3.36 -5.72 -0.06
C ARG A 9 4.51 -6.71 -0.28
N LYS A 10 5.73 -6.34 0.10
CA LYS A 10 6.92 -7.19 -0.04
C LYS A 10 6.82 -8.42 0.87
N GLU A 11 6.38 -8.26 2.11
CA GLU A 11 6.13 -9.35 3.06
C GLU A 11 5.06 -10.32 2.56
N ALA A 12 4.01 -9.79 1.91
CA ALA A 12 2.99 -10.59 1.23
C ALA A 12 3.52 -11.32 -0.02
N GLY A 13 4.76 -11.07 -0.45
CA GLY A 13 5.40 -11.75 -1.57
C GLY A 13 4.80 -11.43 -2.94
N ILE A 14 4.00 -10.36 -3.06
CA ILE A 14 3.33 -10.02 -4.32
C ILE A 14 3.99 -8.84 -5.05
N THR A 15 3.97 -8.92 -6.38
CA THR A 15 4.49 -7.87 -7.25
C THR A 15 3.54 -6.68 -7.34
N GLN A 16 4.03 -5.52 -7.79
CA GLN A 16 3.16 -4.37 -8.10
C GLN A 16 2.12 -4.69 -9.19
N VAL A 17 2.44 -5.58 -10.14
CA VAL A 17 1.50 -6.06 -11.16
C VAL A 17 0.38 -6.86 -10.50
N GLU A 18 0.71 -7.74 -9.57
CA GLU A 18 -0.26 -8.57 -8.85
C GLU A 18 -1.16 -7.73 -7.95
N LEU A 19 -0.59 -6.75 -7.23
CA LEU A 19 -1.38 -5.78 -6.47
C LEU A 19 -2.34 -4.98 -7.36
N GLY A 20 -1.86 -4.52 -8.52
CA GLY A 20 -2.70 -3.86 -9.52
C GLY A 20 -3.87 -4.73 -9.97
N ARG A 21 -3.63 -6.03 -10.26
CA ARG A 21 -4.69 -6.97 -10.62
C ARG A 21 -5.74 -7.15 -9.52
N ARG A 22 -5.31 -7.30 -8.26
CA ARG A 22 -6.23 -7.42 -7.11
C ARG A 22 -7.14 -6.21 -6.94
N LEU A 23 -6.64 -5.02 -7.25
CA LEU A 23 -7.34 -3.74 -7.08
C LEU A 23 -8.07 -3.26 -8.35
N GLY A 24 -7.87 -3.91 -9.50
CA GLY A 24 -8.33 -3.40 -10.79
C GLY A 24 -7.59 -2.13 -11.24
N TRP A 25 -6.35 -1.92 -10.76
CA TRP A 25 -5.53 -0.75 -11.04
C TRP A 25 -4.36 -1.10 -11.96
N ARG A 26 -3.86 -0.10 -12.71
CA ARG A 26 -2.65 -0.27 -13.52
C ARG A 26 -1.42 -0.36 -12.60
N GLN A 27 -0.45 -1.21 -12.95
CA GLN A 27 0.82 -1.29 -12.21
C GLN A 27 1.52 0.08 -12.11
N THR A 28 1.41 0.93 -13.13
CA THR A 28 2.00 2.28 -13.11
C THR A 28 1.40 3.17 -12.03
N PHE A 29 0.14 2.99 -11.69
CA PHE A 29 -0.48 3.66 -10.55
C PHE A 29 0.17 3.20 -9.23
N ILE A 30 0.39 1.89 -9.11
CA ILE A 30 1.08 1.30 -7.96
C ILE A 30 2.49 1.89 -7.82
N SER A 31 3.29 1.83 -8.89
CA SER A 31 4.65 2.37 -8.91
C SER A 31 4.69 3.85 -8.52
N LYS A 32 3.78 4.68 -9.04
CA LYS A 32 3.76 6.11 -8.76
C LYS A 32 3.49 6.41 -7.29
N PHE A 33 2.56 5.69 -6.65
CA PHE A 33 2.35 5.93 -5.22
C PHE A 33 3.47 5.36 -4.37
N GLU A 34 4.05 4.21 -4.72
CA GLU A 34 5.18 3.63 -3.97
C GLU A 34 6.43 4.53 -4.04
N LEU A 35 6.60 5.27 -5.14
CA LEU A 35 7.66 6.27 -5.32
C LEU A 35 7.32 7.66 -4.74
N GLY A 36 6.10 7.87 -4.25
CA GLY A 36 5.64 9.17 -3.75
C GLY A 36 5.29 10.20 -4.83
N GLU A 37 5.32 9.83 -6.11
CA GLU A 37 4.95 10.67 -7.25
C GLU A 37 3.44 10.89 -7.37
N ARG A 38 2.65 10.03 -6.72
CA ARG A 38 1.19 10.16 -6.61
C ARG A 38 0.76 9.90 -5.16
N ARG A 39 -0.07 10.80 -4.62
CA ARG A 39 -0.71 10.59 -3.31
C ARG A 39 -1.81 9.53 -3.42
N LEU A 40 -1.88 8.62 -2.44
CA LEU A 40 -3.08 7.82 -2.17
C LEU A 40 -4.02 8.63 -1.29
N ASP A 41 -5.32 8.60 -1.59
CA ASP A 41 -6.32 9.02 -0.62
C ASP A 41 -6.57 7.92 0.43
N MET A 42 -7.39 8.21 1.44
CA MET A 42 -7.66 7.28 2.54
C MET A 42 -8.42 6.01 2.10
N ALA A 43 -9.33 6.11 1.14
CA ALA A 43 -10.05 4.93 0.64
C ALA A 43 -9.11 4.02 -0.15
N GLU A 44 -8.25 4.61 -0.98
CA GLU A 44 -7.22 3.90 -1.72
C GLU A 44 -6.18 3.26 -0.79
N PHE A 45 -5.75 3.96 0.26
CA PHE A 45 -4.88 3.42 1.30
C PHE A 45 -5.48 2.15 1.93
N VAL A 46 -6.75 2.22 2.35
CA VAL A 46 -7.46 1.07 2.95
C VAL A 46 -7.58 -0.09 1.96
N ALA A 47 -7.86 0.21 0.69
CA ALA A 47 -7.92 -0.80 -0.36
C ALA A 47 -6.57 -1.51 -0.55
N VAL A 48 -5.47 -0.76 -0.63
CA VAL A 48 -4.12 -1.31 -0.78
C VAL A 48 -3.75 -2.17 0.42
N ALA A 49 -3.94 -1.66 1.65
CA ALA A 49 -3.62 -2.39 2.88
C ALA A 49 -4.31 -3.77 2.90
N ARG A 50 -5.61 -3.81 2.62
CA ARG A 50 -6.38 -5.06 2.57
C ARG A 50 -5.94 -5.98 1.44
N ALA A 51 -5.63 -5.43 0.26
CA ALA A 51 -5.20 -6.22 -0.89
C ALA A 51 -3.83 -6.89 -0.70
N VAL A 52 -2.96 -6.32 0.14
CA VAL A 52 -1.70 -6.93 0.58
C VAL A 52 -1.84 -7.79 1.84
N GLY A 53 -3.05 -7.91 2.41
CA GLY A 53 -3.30 -8.73 3.60
C GLY A 53 -2.98 -8.06 4.93
N ALA A 54 -2.76 -6.74 4.94
CA ALA A 54 -2.47 -5.97 6.16
C ALA A 54 -3.73 -5.28 6.71
N ASP A 55 -3.74 -5.04 8.03
CA ASP A 55 -4.76 -4.21 8.66
C ASP A 55 -4.40 -2.72 8.52
N PRO A 56 -5.24 -1.90 7.84
CA PRO A 56 -4.98 -0.47 7.69
C PRO A 56 -4.89 0.25 9.04
N VAL A 57 -5.61 -0.18 10.08
CA VAL A 57 -5.56 0.45 11.41
C VAL A 57 -4.21 0.18 12.07
N ALA A 58 -3.69 -1.04 11.96
CA ALA A 58 -2.36 -1.38 12.44
C ALA A 58 -1.27 -0.54 11.76
N ILE A 59 -1.36 -0.33 10.45
CA ILE A 59 -0.41 0.51 9.71
C ILE A 59 -0.47 1.98 10.18
N ILE A 60 -1.67 2.52 10.41
CA ILE A 60 -1.84 3.89 10.92
C ILE A 60 -1.21 4.01 12.32
N LYS A 61 -1.49 3.07 13.22
CA LYS A 61 -0.90 3.06 14.56
C LYS A 61 0.63 2.98 14.51
N ALA A 62 1.19 2.12 13.66
CA ALA A 62 2.64 2.01 13.50
C ALA A 62 3.29 3.29 12.94
N ALA A 63 2.54 4.11 12.19
CA ALA A 63 3.02 5.40 11.71
C ALA A 63 2.88 6.54 12.74
N ASP A 64 2.03 6.37 13.75
CA ASP A 64 1.82 7.32 14.86
C ASP A 64 2.84 7.12 15.99
N VAL A 65 3.56 6.00 15.97
CA VAL A 65 4.73 5.73 16.83
C VAL A 65 5.97 6.26 16.09
N GLU A 66 6.12 7.57 16.05
CA GLU A 66 7.43 8.21 15.85
C GLU A 66 8.04 8.47 17.24
N ASP A 67 9.22 7.91 17.50
CA ASP A 67 10.20 8.50 18.44
C ASP A 67 10.89 9.69 17.74
#